data_AF-A0A4V3XEH7-F1
#
_entry.id   AF-A0A4V3XEH7-F1
#
_cell.length_a   1.000
_cell.length_b   1.000
_cell.length_c   1.000
_cell.angle_alpha   90.00
_cell.angle_beta   90.00
_cell.angle_gamma   90.00
#
_symmetry.space_group_name_H-M   'P 1'
#
loop_
_entity.id
_entity.type
_entity.pdbx_description
1 polymer ?
#
loop_
_entity_poly.entity_id
_entity_poly.type
_entity_poly.pdbx_seq_one_letter_code
_entity_poly.pdbx_strand_id
1 'polypeptide(L)'
;MQNPAREIEGVVKLLTTAASPDIQKSALQRHPLVDVPSAPNSRETILGIYQWYRIMSPHLALTVNNVAYIPEQNKIFLDITQDFHVRFDPFPLQPARLLVHLTLREENNLFYVSSQEDFYHTDDLIAVAFPILTKPVKLLLRLSAVGCNILARSAQLLFGVWLPRSKDD
;
A
#
# COMPACT_ATOMS: atom_id res chain seq x y z
N MET A 1 -10.42 -10.87 -15.39
CA MET A 1 -10.17 -12.09 -14.60
C MET A 1 -11.47 -12.88 -14.56
N GLN A 2 -11.41 -14.20 -14.69
CA GLN A 2 -12.57 -15.08 -14.55
C GLN A 2 -12.74 -15.52 -13.09
N ASN A 3 -11.64 -15.76 -12.39
CA ASN A 3 -11.57 -16.07 -10.98
C ASN A 3 -10.63 -15.09 -10.26
N PRO A 4 -11.15 -13.96 -9.77
CA PRO A 4 -10.32 -12.90 -9.18
C PRO A 4 -9.45 -13.38 -8.02
N ALA A 5 -9.98 -14.24 -7.14
CA ALA A 5 -9.25 -14.75 -5.99
C ALA A 5 -7.99 -15.57 -6.35
N ARG A 6 -7.99 -16.24 -7.52
CA ARG A 6 -6.86 -17.04 -7.99
C ARG A 6 -5.92 -16.30 -8.93
N GLU A 7 -6.46 -15.36 -9.71
CA GLU A 7 -5.70 -14.68 -10.77
C GLU A 7 -5.03 -13.39 -10.30
N ILE A 8 -5.54 -12.74 -9.24
CA ILE A 8 -5.12 -11.38 -8.89
C ILE A 8 -3.64 -11.25 -8.55
N GLU A 9 -3.07 -12.23 -7.85
CA GLU A 9 -1.64 -12.25 -7.52
C GLU A 9 -0.78 -12.19 -8.79
N GLY A 10 -1.15 -12.97 -9.81
CA GLY A 10 -0.47 -12.98 -11.09
C GLY A 10 -0.59 -11.64 -11.82
N VAL A 11 -1.77 -11.01 -11.76
CA VAL A 11 -2.00 -9.69 -12.36
C VAL A 11 -1.14 -8.61 -11.70
N VAL A 12 -1.09 -8.57 -10.37
CA VAL A 12 -0.29 -7.56 -9.64
C VAL A 12 1.20 -7.79 -9.87
N LYS A 13 1.68 -9.03 -9.76
CA LYS A 13 3.08 -9.36 -10.05
C LYS A 13 3.47 -8.96 -11.48
N LEU A 14 2.66 -9.31 -12.48
CA LEU A 14 2.94 -8.96 -13.88
C LEU A 14 3.08 -7.46 -14.09
N LEU A 15 2.29 -6.64 -13.40
CA LEU A 15 2.30 -5.19 -13.56
C LEU A 15 3.47 -4.52 -12.83
N THR A 16 3.76 -4.94 -11.59
CA THR A 16 4.80 -4.30 -10.78
C THR A 16 6.21 -4.83 -11.10
N THR A 17 6.33 -6.10 -11.51
CA THR A 17 7.61 -6.76 -11.80
C THR A 17 7.78 -7.13 -13.28
N ALA A 18 7.11 -6.41 -14.19
CA ALA A 18 7.21 -6.64 -15.63
C ALA A 18 8.68 -6.62 -16.11
N ALA A 19 9.03 -7.58 -16.97
CA ALA A 19 10.38 -7.69 -17.53
C ALA A 19 10.71 -6.60 -18.56
N SER A 20 9.69 -6.00 -19.19
CA SER A 20 9.86 -4.90 -20.15
C SER A 20 8.71 -3.88 -20.06
N PRO A 21 8.94 -2.63 -20.52
CA PRO A 21 7.90 -1.61 -20.59
C PRO A 21 6.71 -2.03 -21.47
N ASP A 22 6.95 -2.80 -22.54
CA ASP A 22 5.90 -3.28 -23.43
C ASP A 22 4.99 -4.30 -22.72
N ILE A 23 5.58 -5.23 -21.96
CA ILE A 23 4.81 -6.20 -21.15
C ILE A 23 3.98 -5.45 -20.10
N GLN A 24 4.56 -4.44 -19.45
CA GLN A 24 3.86 -3.62 -18.46
C GLN A 24 2.67 -2.88 -19.08
N LYS A 25 2.88 -2.25 -20.25
CA LYS A 25 1.84 -1.54 -21.00
C LYS A 25 0.72 -2.49 -21.44
N SER A 26 1.07 -3.65 -21.99
CA SER A 26 0.10 -4.66 -22.41
C SER A 26 -0.70 -5.22 -21.24
N ALA A 27 -0.07 -5.45 -20.09
CA ALA A 27 -0.76 -5.89 -18.88
C ALA A 27 -1.77 -4.84 -18.40
N LEU A 28 -1.39 -3.56 -18.40
CA LEU A 28 -2.25 -2.47 -17.94
C LEU A 28 -3.47 -2.27 -18.86
N GLN A 29 -3.29 -2.47 -20.17
CA GLN A 29 -4.40 -2.40 -21.13
C GLN A 29 -5.45 -3.49 -20.89
N ARG A 30 -5.04 -4.66 -20.40
CA ARG A 30 -5.90 -5.82 -20.12
C ARG A 30 -6.52 -5.77 -18.72
N HIS A 31 -5.81 -5.21 -17.74
CA HIS A 31 -6.22 -5.13 -16.34
C HIS A 31 -5.84 -3.76 -15.74
N PRO A 32 -6.75 -2.76 -15.79
CA PRO A 32 -6.46 -1.45 -15.23
C PRO A 32 -6.46 -1.54 -13.70
N LEU A 33 -5.29 -1.48 -13.06
CA LEU A 33 -5.22 -1.63 -11.62
C LEU A 33 -5.51 -0.32 -10.86
N VAL A 34 -5.09 0.86 -11.31
CA VAL A 34 -5.11 2.08 -10.46
C VAL A 34 -6.43 2.86 -10.52
N ASP A 35 -6.94 3.34 -9.38
CA ASP A 35 -8.01 4.34 -9.35
C ASP A 35 -7.46 5.67 -9.84
N VAL A 36 -7.76 6.01 -11.08
CA VAL A 36 -7.59 7.36 -11.61
C VAL A 36 -8.99 7.85 -11.96
N PRO A 37 -9.39 9.04 -11.49
CA PRO A 37 -10.66 9.64 -11.88
C PRO A 37 -10.85 9.49 -13.38
N SER A 38 -12.06 9.10 -13.81
CA SER A 38 -12.35 8.92 -15.23
C SER A 38 -12.12 10.24 -15.97
N ALA A 39 -10.94 10.36 -16.56
CA ALA A 39 -10.45 11.54 -17.25
C ALA A 39 -9.83 11.09 -18.58
N PRO A 40 -9.81 11.96 -19.61
CA PRO A 40 -9.02 11.70 -20.80
C PRO A 40 -7.57 11.37 -20.40
N ASN A 41 -7.03 10.26 -20.92
CA ASN A 41 -5.67 9.79 -20.66
C ASN A 41 -5.36 9.22 -19.26
N SER A 42 -6.38 8.73 -18.54
CA SER A 42 -6.17 8.10 -17.22
C SER A 42 -5.20 6.90 -17.30
N ARG A 43 -5.24 6.12 -18.37
CA ARG A 43 -4.37 4.93 -18.56
C ARG A 43 -2.91 5.30 -18.77
N GLU A 44 -2.65 6.37 -19.53
CA GLU A 44 -1.30 6.89 -19.77
C GLU A 44 -0.69 7.45 -18.48
N THR A 45 -1.51 8.10 -17.64
CA THR A 45 -1.10 8.56 -16.31
C THR A 45 -0.65 7.38 -15.45
N ILE A 46 -1.46 6.31 -15.39
CA ILE A 46 -1.15 5.10 -14.61
C ILE A 46 0.13 4.44 -15.13
N LEU A 47 0.28 4.33 -16.45
CA LEU A 47 1.50 3.79 -17.06
C LEU A 47 2.73 4.58 -16.63
N GLY A 48 2.65 5.92 -16.61
CA GLY A 48 3.72 6.79 -16.14
C GLY A 48 4.14 6.52 -14.70
N ILE A 49 3.19 6.26 -13.80
CA ILE A 49 3.46 5.90 -12.40
C ILE A 49 4.23 4.58 -12.32
N TYR A 50 3.73 3.53 -12.98
CA TYR A 50 4.37 2.21 -12.99
C TYR A 50 5.76 2.23 -13.65
N GLN A 51 5.94 3.04 -14.70
CA GLN A 51 7.24 3.27 -15.33
C GLN A 51 8.18 4.00 -14.37
N TRP A 52 7.69 5.03 -13.68
CA TRP A 52 8.48 5.75 -12.67
C TRP A 52 8.97 4.82 -11.56
N TYR A 53 8.12 3.91 -11.06
CA TYR A 53 8.55 2.91 -10.08
C TYR A 53 9.67 2.01 -10.59
N ARG A 54 9.68 1.61 -11.88
CA ARG A 54 10.84 0.87 -12.45
C ARG A 54 12.06 1.74 -12.69
N ILE A 55 11.88 3.02 -13.03
CA ILE A 55 13.01 3.95 -13.17
C ILE A 55 13.67 4.18 -11.82
N MET A 56 12.87 4.38 -10.76
CA MET A 56 13.35 4.58 -9.40
C MET A 56 13.95 3.30 -8.83
N SER A 57 13.32 2.15 -9.10
CA SER A 57 13.71 0.84 -8.57
C SER A 57 13.84 -0.20 -9.69
N PRO A 58 15.02 -0.29 -10.33
CA PRO A 58 15.25 -1.15 -11.51
C PRO A 58 15.17 -2.63 -11.20
N HIS A 59 15.30 -3.01 -9.94
CA HIS A 59 15.10 -4.36 -9.42
C HIS A 59 14.04 -4.27 -8.32
N LEU A 60 12.77 -4.34 -8.71
CA LEU A 60 11.65 -4.42 -7.78
C LEU A 60 11.19 -5.88 -7.71
N ALA A 61 11.12 -6.41 -6.48
CA ALA A 61 10.49 -7.69 -6.17
C ALA A 61 9.20 -7.44 -5.39
N LEU A 62 8.21 -8.31 -5.60
CA LEU A 62 6.89 -8.20 -4.98
C LEU A 62 6.46 -9.54 -4.44
N THR A 63 6.10 -9.57 -3.17
CA THR A 63 5.55 -10.73 -2.48
C THR A 63 4.12 -10.44 -2.07
N VAL A 64 3.18 -11.28 -2.49
CA VAL A 64 1.79 -11.25 -2.02
C VAL A 64 1.72 -12.19 -0.82
N ASN A 65 1.51 -11.62 0.37
CA ASN A 65 1.46 -12.36 1.62
C ASN A 65 0.09 -12.98 1.83
N ASN A 66 -0.97 -12.26 1.48
CA ASN A 66 -2.34 -12.72 1.63
C ASN A 66 -3.27 -12.08 0.59
N VAL A 67 -4.33 -12.81 0.24
CA VAL A 67 -5.40 -12.37 -0.66
C VAL A 67 -6.74 -12.64 0.02
N ALA A 68 -7.50 -11.59 0.27
CA ALA A 68 -8.87 -11.68 0.77
C ALA A 68 -9.83 -11.13 -0.29
N TYR A 69 -10.58 -12.02 -0.94
CA TYR A 69 -11.66 -11.64 -1.87
C TYR A 69 -13.01 -11.69 -1.16
N ILE A 70 -13.79 -10.61 -1.29
CA ILE A 70 -15.15 -10.48 -0.78
C ILE A 70 -16.10 -10.41 -1.99
N PRO A 71 -16.68 -11.56 -2.42
CA PRO A 71 -17.49 -11.62 -3.64
C PRO A 71 -18.71 -10.69 -3.60
N GLU A 72 -19.39 -10.61 -2.46
CA GLU A 72 -20.61 -9.80 -2.28
C GLU A 72 -20.38 -8.30 -2.53
N GLN A 73 -19.15 -7.83 -2.33
CA GLN A 73 -18.77 -6.43 -2.52
C GLN A 73 -17.91 -6.21 -3.75
N ASN A 74 -17.53 -7.28 -4.46
CA ASN A 74 -16.55 -7.25 -5.53
C ASN A 74 -15.25 -6.53 -5.12
N LYS A 75 -14.76 -6.83 -3.91
CA LYS A 75 -13.55 -6.21 -3.35
C LYS A 75 -12.47 -7.23 -3.09
N ILE A 76 -11.22 -6.87 -3.38
CA ILE A 76 -10.05 -7.64 -3.00
C ILE A 76 -9.18 -6.80 -2.08
N PHE A 77 -8.71 -7.41 -1.00
CA PHE A 77 -7.64 -6.88 -0.18
C PHE A 77 -6.40 -7.74 -0.35
N LEU A 78 -5.27 -7.11 -0.66
CA LEU A 78 -3.99 -7.77 -0.80
C LEU A 78 -3.05 -7.25 0.27
N ASP A 79 -2.46 -8.14 1.05
CA ASP A 79 -1.30 -7.83 1.87
C ASP A 79 -0.05 -8.08 1.02
N ILE A 80 0.72 -7.03 0.75
CA ILE A 80 1.86 -7.06 -0.16
C ILE A 80 3.11 -6.52 0.55
N THR A 81 4.26 -7.12 0.25
CA THR A 81 5.58 -6.55 0.54
C THR A 81 6.31 -6.29 -0.77
N GLN A 82 6.73 -5.06 -0.99
CA GLN A 82 7.50 -4.62 -2.15
C GLN A 82 8.92 -4.27 -1.73
N ASP A 83 9.88 -4.93 -2.36
CA ASP A 83 11.29 -4.69 -2.12
C ASP A 83 11.79 -3.66 -3.14
N PHE A 84 12.00 -2.43 -2.67
CA PHE A 84 12.50 -1.34 -3.49
C PHE A 84 14.03 -1.28 -3.45
N HIS A 85 14.65 -1.32 -4.61
CA HIS A 85 16.07 -1.11 -4.83
C HIS A 85 16.30 0.22 -5.54
N VAL A 86 16.30 1.32 -4.79
CA VAL A 86 16.33 2.68 -5.33
C VAL A 86 17.67 2.97 -6.02
N ARG A 87 17.62 3.40 -7.29
CA ARG A 87 18.74 3.47 -8.26
C ARG A 87 19.96 4.31 -7.82
N PHE A 88 19.83 5.12 -6.78
CA PHE A 88 20.90 5.99 -6.26
C PHE A 88 20.94 6.02 -4.73
N ASP A 89 20.25 5.08 -4.09
CA ASP A 89 20.23 4.98 -2.64
C ASP A 89 21.39 4.08 -2.15
N PRO A 90 22.33 4.61 -1.35
CA PRO A 90 23.41 3.80 -0.77
C PRO A 90 22.95 2.95 0.42
N PHE A 91 21.70 3.12 0.90
CA PHE A 91 21.18 2.39 2.04
C PHE A 91 20.72 0.96 1.65
N PRO A 92 20.69 0.01 2.61
CA PRO A 92 20.23 -1.35 2.34
C PRO A 92 18.80 -1.37 1.82
N LEU A 93 18.47 -2.43 1.08
CA LEU A 93 17.12 -2.68 0.56
C LEU A 93 16.06 -2.50 1.66
N GLN A 94 15.04 -1.70 1.35
CA GLN A 94 13.95 -1.38 2.27
C GLN A 94 12.68 -2.09 1.81
N PRO A 95 12.20 -3.11 2.54
CA PRO A 95 10.91 -3.72 2.28
C PRO A 95 9.80 -2.74 2.67
N ALA A 96 8.92 -2.44 1.73
CA ALA A 96 7.73 -1.62 1.94
C ALA A 96 6.50 -2.51 2.01
N ARG A 97 5.88 -2.58 3.20
CA ARG A 97 4.61 -3.28 3.36
C ARG A 97 3.47 -2.35 2.97
N LEU A 98 2.51 -2.88 2.23
CA LEU A 98 1.30 -2.16 1.87
C LEU A 98 0.08 -3.08 1.87
N LEU A 99 -1.06 -2.50 2.22
CA LEU A 99 -2.37 -3.10 1.99
C LEU A 99 -2.94 -2.48 0.71
N VAL A 100 -3.27 -3.31 -0.27
CA VAL A 100 -3.91 -2.86 -1.50
C VAL A 100 -5.39 -3.21 -1.43
N HIS A 101 -6.25 -2.21 -1.58
CA HIS A 101 -7.69 -2.39 -1.72
C HIS A 101 -8.08 -2.19 -3.17
N LEU A 102 -8.63 -3.24 -3.78
CA LEU A 102 -9.12 -3.22 -5.16
C LEU A 102 -10.64 -3.32 -5.17
N THR A 103 -11.28 -2.44 -5.93
CA THR A 103 -12.68 -2.58 -6.30
C THR A 103 -12.77 -3.15 -7.71
N LEU A 104 -13.60 -4.18 -7.88
CA LEU A 104 -13.83 -4.84 -9.16
C LEU A 104 -15.17 -4.41 -9.76
N ARG A 105 -15.18 -4.32 -11.09
CA ARG A 105 -16.40 -4.22 -11.90
C ARG A 105 -16.53 -5.48 -12.74
N GLU A 106 -17.73 -6.05 -12.72
CA GLU A 106 -18.06 -7.19 -13.58
C GLU A 106 -18.68 -6.69 -14.90
N GLU A 107 -18.11 -7.10 -16.03
CA GLU A 107 -18.65 -6.86 -17.37
C GLU A 107 -18.46 -8.13 -18.21
N ASN A 108 -19.52 -8.64 -18.83
CA ASN A 108 -19.48 -9.85 -19.69
C ASN A 108 -18.85 -11.08 -19.00
N ASN A 109 -19.20 -11.35 -17.73
CA ASN A 109 -18.63 -12.43 -16.90
C ASN A 109 -17.12 -12.33 -16.69
N LEU A 110 -16.55 -11.12 -16.84
CA LEU A 110 -15.16 -10.83 -16.55
C LEU A 110 -15.08 -9.74 -15.49
N PHE A 111 -14.20 -9.95 -14.52
CA PHE A 111 -13.88 -8.95 -13.52
C PHE A 111 -12.71 -8.08 -13.97
N TYR A 112 -12.92 -6.78 -13.93
CA TYR A 112 -11.94 -5.74 -14.18
C TYR A 112 -11.70 -4.97 -12.89
N VAL A 113 -10.46 -4.59 -12.62
CA VAL A 113 -10.19 -3.67 -11.53
C VAL A 113 -10.67 -2.28 -11.98
N SER A 114 -11.49 -1.63 -11.17
CA SER A 114 -12.04 -0.31 -11.46
C SER A 114 -11.44 0.78 -10.59
N SER A 115 -10.92 0.40 -9.42
CA SER A 115 -10.24 1.29 -8.47
C SER A 115 -9.24 0.48 -7.64
N GLN A 116 -8.12 1.11 -7.31
CA GLN A 116 -7.10 0.62 -6.39
C GLN A 116 -6.67 1.73 -5.46
N GLU A 117 -6.60 1.41 -4.19
CA GLU A 117 -6.06 2.23 -3.13
C GLU A 117 -4.89 1.49 -2.47
N ASP A 118 -3.73 2.15 -2.41
CA ASP A 118 -2.51 1.59 -1.84
C ASP A 118 -2.22 2.24 -0.48
N PHE A 119 -2.35 1.46 0.59
CA PHE A 119 -2.08 1.89 1.95
C PHE A 119 -0.71 1.39 2.40
N TYR A 120 0.32 2.19 2.14
CA TYR A 120 1.68 1.91 2.62
C TYR A 120 1.77 2.06 4.13
N HIS A 121 2.53 1.18 4.77
CA HIS A 121 3.00 1.43 6.13
C HIS A 121 3.86 2.68 6.14
N THR A 122 3.43 3.70 6.88
CA THR A 122 4.07 5.03 6.90
C THR A 122 5.54 4.95 7.30
N ASP A 123 5.88 4.10 8.27
CA ASP A 123 7.25 3.87 8.71
C ASP A 123 8.15 3.36 7.57
N ASP A 124 7.62 2.47 6.74
CA ASP A 124 8.36 1.84 5.65
C ASP A 124 8.50 2.82 4.48
N LEU A 125 7.47 3.63 4.20
CA LEU A 125 7.55 4.69 3.20
C LEU A 125 8.59 5.76 3.58
N ILE A 126 8.64 6.16 4.86
CA ILE A 126 9.68 7.07 5.37
C ILE A 126 11.06 6.42 5.26
N ALA A 127 11.18 5.11 5.50
CA ALA A 127 12.45 4.40 5.33
C ALA A 127 12.92 4.37 3.87
N VAL A 128 12.01 4.19 2.92
CA VAL A 128 12.34 4.23 1.47
C VAL A 128 12.70 5.65 1.02
N ALA A 129 11.96 6.67 1.46
CA ALA A 129 12.17 8.04 0.99
C ALA A 129 13.30 8.78 1.72
N PHE A 130 13.42 8.56 3.04
CA PHE A 130 14.33 9.29 3.93
C PHE A 130 14.90 8.37 5.03
N PRO A 131 15.74 7.38 4.67
CA PRO A 131 16.25 6.37 5.60
C PRO A 131 16.98 6.95 6.83
N ILE A 132 17.61 8.13 6.68
CA ILE A 132 18.28 8.84 7.78
C ILE A 132 17.27 9.34 8.84
N LEU A 133 16.07 9.74 8.43
CA LEU A 133 15.03 10.30 9.31
C LEU A 133 14.21 9.24 10.04
N THR A 134 14.23 7.98 9.60
CA THR A 134 13.39 6.92 10.19
C THR A 134 13.58 6.75 11.69
N LYS A 135 14.84 6.73 12.17
CA LYS A 135 15.13 6.55 13.61
C LYS A 135 14.71 7.78 14.44
N PRO A 136 15.06 9.03 14.06
CA PRO A 136 14.54 10.22 14.72
C PRO A 136 13.02 10.28 14.80
N VAL A 137 12.31 9.98 13.69
CA VAL A 137 10.84 10.00 13.66
C VAL A 137 10.27 8.96 14.64
N LYS A 138 10.78 7.73 14.62
CA LYS A 138 10.32 6.68 15.57
C LYS A 138 10.59 7.05 17.03
N LEU A 139 11.71 7.70 17.32
CA LEU A 139 12.01 8.19 18.66
C LEU A 139 11.01 9.28 19.08
N LEU A 140 10.76 10.25 18.21
CA LEU A 140 9.80 11.32 18.46
C LEU A 140 8.40 10.75 18.74
N LEU A 141 7.91 9.81 17.92
CA LEU A 141 6.63 9.15 18.12
C LEU A 141 6.54 8.43 19.49
N ARG A 142 7.61 7.76 19.91
CA ARG A 142 7.67 7.12 21.24
C ARG A 142 7.63 8.15 22.37
N LEU A 143 8.36 9.26 22.23
CA LEU A 143 8.35 10.34 23.21
C LEU A 143 6.97 11.01 23.29
N SER A 144 6.31 11.22 22.15
CA SER A 144 4.93 11.72 22.10
C SER A 144 3.97 10.78 22.83
N ALA A 145 4.09 9.46 22.64
CA ALA A 145 3.26 8.49 23.36
C ALA A 145 3.47 8.56 24.88
N VAL A 146 4.72 8.71 25.34
CA VAL A 146 5.03 8.91 26.77
C VAL A 146 4.42 10.22 27.27
N GLY A 147 4.58 11.31 26.52
CA GLY A 147 3.98 12.61 26.83
C GLY A 147 2.46 12.56 26.96
N CYS A 148 1.78 11.92 26.01
CA CYS A 148 0.33 11.70 26.06
C CYS A 148 -0.10 10.94 27.33
N ASN A 149 0.66 9.91 27.73
CA ASN A 149 0.36 9.16 28.96
C ASN A 149 0.56 9.98 30.23
N ILE A 150 1.61 10.81 30.28
CA ILE A 150 1.85 11.73 31.41
C ILE A 150 0.72 12.75 31.49
N LEU A 151 0.35 13.38 30.37
CA LEU A 151 -0.73 14.34 30.33
C LEU A 151 -2.08 13.73 30.71
N ALA A 152 -2.39 12.52 30.21
CA ALA A 152 -3.61 11.81 30.57
C ALA A 152 -3.66 11.50 32.08
N ARG A 153 -2.57 10.99 32.67
CA ARG A 153 -2.50 10.72 34.11
C ARG A 153 -2.61 11.99 34.94
N SER A 154 -1.93 13.06 34.54
CA SER A 154 -2.04 14.36 35.21
C SER A 154 -3.47 14.90 35.16
N ALA A 155 -4.15 14.81 34.02
CA ALA A 155 -5.53 15.24 33.89
C ALA A 155 -6.50 14.40 34.74
N GLN A 156 -6.29 13.09 34.80
CA GLN A 156 -7.07 12.16 35.63
C GLN A 156 -6.87 12.44 37.13
N LEU A 157 -5.62 12.68 37.57
CA LEU A 157 -5.31 12.91 38.99
C LEU A 157 -5.71 14.31 39.47
N LEU A 158 -5.49 15.35 38.66
CA LEU A 158 -5.70 16.73 39.07
C LEU A 158 -7.16 17.19 38.87
N PHE A 159 -7.84 16.68 37.84
CA PHE A 159 -9.16 17.15 37.44
C PHE A 159 -10.23 16.05 37.41
N GLY A 160 -9.87 14.77 37.62
CA GLY A 160 -10.83 13.66 37.60
C GLY A 160 -11.47 13.39 36.23
N VAL A 161 -10.87 13.87 35.14
CA VAL A 161 -11.45 13.78 33.80
C VAL A 161 -11.07 12.46 33.11
N TRP A 162 -12.04 11.81 32.45
CA TRP A 162 -11.83 10.61 31.61
C TRP A 162 -11.12 9.44 32.33
N LEU A 163 -11.63 9.08 33.50
CA LEU A 163 -11.22 7.90 34.26
C LEU A 163 -11.92 6.65 33.71
N PRO A 164 -11.20 5.60 33.28
CA PRO A 164 -11.80 4.31 32.96
C PRO A 164 -12.45 3.71 34.21
N ARG A 165 -13.71 3.26 34.11
CA ARG A 165 -14.35 2.50 35.20
C ARG A 165 -13.64 1.16 35.38
N SER A 166 -13.47 0.73 36.63
CA SER A 166 -12.99 -0.62 36.90
C SER A 166 -14.09 -1.63 36.52
N LYS A 167 -13.72 -2.85 36.15
CA LYS A 167 -14.67 -3.89 35.71
C LYS A 167 -15.60 -4.41 36.82
N ASP A 168 -15.49 -3.87 38.03
CA ASP A 168 -16.23 -4.26 39.23
C ASP A 168 -17.25 -3.18 39.71
N ASP A 169 -17.58 -2.19 38.86
CA ASP A 169 -18.73 -1.27 39.01
C ASP A 169 -19.88 -1.64 38.04
#